data_AF-A0A165FDK6-F1
#
_entry.id   AF-A0A165FDK6-F1
#
_cell.length_a   1.000
_cell.length_b   1.000
_cell.length_c   1.000
_cell.angle_alpha   90.00
_cell.angle_beta   90.00
_cell.angle_gamma   90.00
#
_symmetry.space_group_name_H-M   'P 1'
#
loop_
_entity.id
_entity.type
_entity.pdbx_description
1 polymer ?
#
loop_
_entity_poly.entity_id
_entity_poly.type
_entity_poly.pdbx_seq_one_letter_code
_entity_poly.pdbx_strand_id
1 'polypeptide(L)' 'MVPVILGPSLPRCDRSLEEKNQWCRAVLILFKPWRTLGDLRLLGETWEQAYDRTDFGEKHLQTIKNIGVLNECRDAR' A
#
# COMPACT_ATOMS: atom_id res chain seq x y z
N MET A 1 21.19 4.12 8.09
CA MET A 1 20.75 2.82 7.54
C MET A 1 19.37 3.01 6.94
N VAL A 2 19.25 2.92 5.61
CA VAL A 2 17.96 2.93 4.91
C VAL A 2 17.60 1.48 4.63
N PRO A 3 16.49 0.95 5.14
CA PRO A 3 16.09 -0.43 4.87
C PRO A 3 15.79 -0.58 3.37
N VAL A 4 16.51 -1.48 2.71
CA VAL A 4 16.21 -1.91 1.35
C VAL A 4 15.09 -2.94 1.44
N ILE A 5 13.89 -2.56 1.00
CA ILE A 5 12.74 -3.47 0.92
C ILE A 5 12.95 -4.38 -0.30
N LEU A 6 13.58 -5.54 -0.08
CA LEU A 6 13.60 -6.66 -1.04
C LEU A 6 12.37 -7.53 -0.75
N GLY A 7 11.25 -7.16 -1.37
CA GLY A 7 10.00 -7.94 -1.33
C GLY A 7 9.54 -8.31 -2.73
N PRO A 8 8.65 -9.32 -2.86
CA PRO A 8 7.96 -9.56 -4.12
C PRO A 8 7.27 -8.28 -4.58
N SER A 9 7.18 -8.15 -5.90
CA SER A 9 6.54 -7.04 -6.60
C SER A 9 5.24 -6.60 -5.91
N LEU A 10 5.08 -5.29 -5.72
CA LEU A 10 3.89 -4.74 -5.06
C LEU A 10 2.61 -5.26 -5.74
N PRO A 11 1.67 -5.84 -4.95
CA PRO A 11 0.42 -6.41 -5.46
C PRO A 11 -0.41 -5.33 -6.15
N ARG A 12 -1.22 -5.68 -7.15
CA ARG A 12 -1.93 -4.68 -7.95
C ARG A 12 -3.18 -4.17 -7.26
N CYS A 13 -3.60 -2.95 -7.60
CA CYS A 13 -4.83 -2.39 -7.05
C CYS A 13 -6.11 -2.89 -7.78
N ASP A 14 -5.99 -3.38 -9.02
CA ASP A 14 -7.15 -3.42 -9.95
C ASP A 14 -7.71 -4.80 -10.34
N ARG A 15 -7.04 -5.92 -10.01
CA ARG A 15 -7.48 -7.24 -10.53
C ARG A 15 -8.50 -7.97 -9.66
N SER A 16 -8.48 -7.80 -8.34
CA SER A 16 -9.37 -8.51 -7.42
C SER A 16 -9.48 -7.81 -6.07
N LEU A 17 -10.55 -8.07 -5.31
CA LEU A 17 -10.76 -7.56 -3.95
C LEU A 17 -9.59 -7.94 -3.01
N GLU A 18 -9.03 -9.13 -3.22
CA GLU A 18 -7.90 -9.64 -2.45
C GLU A 18 -6.60 -8.88 -2.79
N GLU A 19 -6.34 -8.64 -4.08
CA GLU A 19 -5.19 -7.85 -4.55
C GLU A 19 -5.27 -6.40 -4.05
N LYS A 20 -6.47 -5.80 -4.09
CA LYS A 20 -6.72 -4.46 -3.53
C LYS A 20 -6.43 -4.40 -2.02
N ASN A 21 -6.84 -5.41 -1.26
CA ASN A 21 -6.51 -5.50 0.17
C ASN A 21 -5.00 -5.65 0.40
N GLN A 22 -4.31 -6.43 -0.43
CA GLN A 22 -2.85 -6.57 -0.36
C GLN A 22 -2.13 -5.25 -0.72
N TRP A 23 -2.63 -4.52 -1.73
CA TRP A 23 -2.14 -3.19 -2.09
C TRP A 23 -2.31 -2.19 -0.94
N CYS A 24 -3.51 -2.07 -0.38
CA CYS A 24 -3.78 -1.19 0.76
C CYS A 24 -2.86 -1.53 1.95
N ARG A 25 -2.69 -2.82 2.25
CA ARG A 25 -1.75 -3.28 3.29
C ARG A 25 -0.31 -2.86 2.98
N ALA A 26 0.16 -3.06 1.75
CA ALA A 26 1.52 -2.74 1.37
C ALA A 26 1.80 -1.22 1.43
N VAL A 27 0.86 -0.40 0.95
CA VAL A 27 0.99 1.06 1.02
C VAL A 27 0.97 1.57 2.45
N LEU A 28 0.09 1.04 3.31
CA LEU A 28 0.08 1.39 4.73
C LEU A 28 1.41 1.05 5.41
N ILE A 29 1.97 -0.13 5.13
CA ILE A 29 3.27 -0.54 5.69
C ILE A 29 4.41 0.38 5.25
N LEU A 30 4.39 0.86 4.01
CA LEU A 30 5.48 1.65 3.43
C LEU A 30 5.40 3.14 3.77
N PHE A 31 4.19 3.70 3.84
CA PHE A 31 3.99 5.15 3.90
C PHE A 31 3.45 5.64 5.24
N LYS A 32 2.89 4.75 6.07
CA LYS A 32 2.48 5.09 7.44
C LYS A 32 3.63 4.77 8.39
N PRO A 33 3.97 5.64 9.35
CA PRO A 33 4.84 5.23 10.46
C PRO A 33 4.05 4.33 11.41
N TRP A 34 4.55 3.12 11.68
CA TRP A 34 3.90 2.16 12.57
C TRP A 34 4.95 1.48 13.46
N ARG A 35 4.54 1.13 14.69
CA ARG A 35 5.35 0.30 15.61
C ARG A 35 4.74 -1.07 15.82
N THR A 36 3.42 -1.15 15.72
CA THR A 36 2.63 -2.36 15.90
C THR A 36 1.60 -2.50 14.78
N LEU A 37 1.04 -3.70 14.63
CA LEU A 37 -0.03 -3.92 13.65
C LEU A 37 -1.29 -3.09 13.95
N GLY A 38 -1.53 -2.73 15.21
CA GLY A 38 -2.65 -1.87 15.62
C GLY A 38 -2.54 -0.42 15.11
N ASP A 39 -1.32 0.06 14.84
CA ASP A 39 -1.10 1.38 14.23
C ASP A 39 -1.52 1.36 12.75
N LEU A 40 -1.36 0.22 12.08
CA LEU A 40 -1.72 0.05 10.67
C LEU A 40 -3.23 -0.09 10.51
N ARG A 41 -3.87 -0.96 11.31
CA ARG A 41 -5.27 -1.34 11.17
C ARG A 41 -5.89 -1.66 12.54
N LEU A 42 -7.08 -1.13 12.80
CA LEU A 42 -7.91 -1.44 13.95
C LEU A 42 -8.43 -2.89 13.91
N LEU A 43 -8.75 -3.43 15.08
CA LEU A 43 -9.41 -4.73 15.20
C LEU A 43 -10.80 -4.65 14.56
N GLY A 44 -11.02 -5.45 13.51
CA GLY A 44 -12.31 -5.53 12.80
C GLY A 44 -12.45 -4.62 11.56
N GLU A 45 -11.57 -3.64 11.32
CA GLU A 45 -11.62 -2.85 10.07
C GLU A 45 -10.93 -3.59 8.91
N THR A 46 -11.30 -3.35 7.66
CA THR A 46 -10.57 -3.89 6.50
C THR A 46 -9.33 -3.04 6.17
N TRP A 47 -8.41 -3.57 5.37
CA TRP A 47 -7.23 -2.80 4.94
C TRP A 47 -7.61 -1.59 4.10
N GLU A 48 -8.71 -1.69 3.35
CA GLU A 48 -9.27 -0.59 2.58
C GLU A 48 -9.78 0.54 3.48
N GLN A 49 -10.50 0.21 4.56
CA GLN A 49 -10.96 1.20 5.54
C GLN A 49 -9.79 1.89 6.25
N ALA A 50 -8.77 1.13 6.62
CA ALA A 50 -7.56 1.69 7.22
C ALA A 50 -6.79 2.61 6.27
N TYR A 51 -6.76 2.25 4.97
CA TYR A 51 -6.15 3.05 3.92
C TYR A 51 -6.90 4.36 3.70
N ASP A 52 -8.22 4.31 3.58
CA ASP A 52 -9.08 5.48 3.38
C ASP A 52 -9.03 6.45 4.57
N ARG A 53 -8.96 5.91 5.80
CA ARG A 53 -8.79 6.71 7.03
C ARG A 53 -7.40 7.35 7.16
N THR A 54 -6.39 6.81 6.49
CA THR A 54 -5.02 7.30 6.64
C THR A 54 -4.80 8.49 5.73
N ASP A 55 -4.52 9.65 6.35
CA ASP A 55 -4.14 10.85 5.61
C ASP A 55 -2.71 10.68 5.06
N PHE A 56 -2.61 10.42 3.76
CA PHE A 56 -1.34 10.43 3.05
C PHE A 56 -1.07 11.84 2.55
N GLY A 57 0.06 12.42 2.97
CA GLY A 57 0.49 13.71 2.42
C GLY A 57 0.64 13.66 0.90
N GLU A 58 0.47 14.80 0.23
CA GLU A 58 0.43 14.91 -1.25
C GLU A 58 1.62 14.24 -1.95
N LYS A 59 2.82 14.36 -1.40
CA LYS A 59 4.03 13.69 -1.93
C LYS A 59 3.95 12.17 -1.86
N HIS A 60 3.38 11.63 -0.78
CA HIS A 60 3.16 10.20 -0.63
C HIS A 60 2.11 9.72 -1.64
N LEU A 61 1.00 10.43 -1.78
CA LEU A 61 -0.04 10.11 -2.78
C LEU A 61 0.51 10.08 -4.21
N GLN A 62 1.34 11.06 -4.59
CA GLN A 62 2.01 11.05 -5.90
C GLN A 62 2.92 9.83 -6.07
N THR A 63 3.67 9.47 -5.03
CA THR A 63 4.55 8.30 -5.06
C THR A 63 3.74 7.00 -5.16
N ILE A 64 2.68 6.86 -4.37
CA ILE A 64 1.76 5.70 -4.38
C ILE A 64 1.13 5.55 -5.77
N LYS A 65 0.67 6.64 -6.38
CA LYS A 65 0.12 6.65 -7.74
C LYS A 65 1.16 6.21 -8.76
N ASN A 66 2.38 6.72 -8.69
CA ASN A 66 3.47 6.33 -9.60
C ASN A 66 3.81 4.85 -9.46
N ILE A 67 3.85 4.32 -8.23
CA ILE A 67 4.03 2.89 -7.98
C ILE A 67 2.91 2.07 -8.62
N GLY A 68 1.66 2.55 -8.54
CA GLY A 68 0.50 1.89 -9.16
C GLY A 68 0.65 1.82 -10.68
N VAL A 69 0.96 2.95 -11.32
CA VAL A 69 1.17 3.04 -12.78
C VAL A 69 2.35 2.19 -13.25
N LEU A 70 3.47 2.19 -12.52
CA LEU A 70 4.63 1.35 -12.85
C LEU A 70 4.28 -0.15 -12.78
N ASN A 71 3.50 -0.57 -11.78
CA ASN A 71 3.02 -1.95 -11.71
C ASN A 71 1.99 -2.27 -12.81
N GLU A 72 1.19 -1.29 -13.25
CA GLU A 72 0.28 -1.44 -14.39
C GLU A 72 1.06 -1.73 -15.68
N CYS A 73 2.08 -0.92 -15.99
CA CYS A 73 2.89 -1.09 -17.20
C CYS A 73 3.72 -2.39 -17.21
N ARG A 74 4.10 -2.93 -16.04
CA ARG A 74 5.02 -4.08 -15.95
C ARG A 74 4.39 -5.45 -16.22
N ASP A 75 3.08 -5.61 -16.07
CA ASP A 75 2.34 -6.84 -16.46
C ASP A 75 1.79 -6.75 -17.89
N ALA A 76 1.69 -5.53 -18.44
CA ALA A 76 1.29 -5.32 -19.83
C ALA A 76 2.37 -5.77 -20.84
N ARG A 77 3.44 -6.41 -20.36
CA ARG A 77 4.64 -6.80 -21.11
C ARG A 77 4.94 -8.27 -20.91
#